data_AF-A0A7W1SN01-F1
#
_entry.id   AF-A0A7W1SN01-F1
#
_cell.length_a   1.000
_cell.length_b   1.000
_cell.length_c   1.000
_cell.angle_alpha   90.00
_cell.angle_beta   90.00
_cell.angle_gamma   90.00
#
_symmetry.space_group_name_H-M   'P 1'
#
loop_
_entity.id
_entity.type
_entity.pdbx_description
1 polymer ?
#
loop_
_entity_poly.entity_id
_entity_poly.type
_entity_poly.pdbx_seq_one_letter_code
_entity_poly.pdbx_strand_id
1 'polypeptide(L)'
;MKRIILLSVTLTFLTILSCCKKDAVRGIYNSGKATMGAGTVYSWVNFDKNSNPLSFGLTLNDAALTNLPVSNNNNSGHNHHNSIELTLPSEANLITPFNHIVIDWNPDGHEPKPIYAAPHFDFHFYMMTSADRKKIPSYAQDSTGFSNRPSSEYFPPNYFNPPLVVSSDPQMGTHWVDANSPELQPGGVFTETFVYGSFNGKVNFIEPMITYDFFKNITEWSRTIPQPAKVQLSGYYPTKLSISHLNGEYILSLEDLIYREAN
;
A
#
# COMPACT_ATOMS: atom_id res chain seq x y z
N MET A 1 28.90 -14.18 80.07
CA MET A 1 28.68 -13.35 78.86
C MET A 1 28.41 -14.28 77.69
N LYS A 2 27.15 -14.43 77.26
CA LYS A 2 26.75 -15.31 76.15
C LYS A 2 26.78 -14.49 74.85
N ARG A 3 27.58 -14.92 73.87
CA ARG A 3 27.67 -14.29 72.54
C ARG A 3 26.60 -14.89 71.63
N ILE A 4 25.75 -14.03 71.08
CA ILE A 4 24.76 -14.38 70.05
C ILE A 4 25.41 -14.11 68.69
N ILE A 5 25.46 -15.13 67.83
CA ILE A 5 25.93 -15.02 66.45
C ILE A 5 24.68 -14.80 65.58
N LEU A 6 24.59 -13.64 64.93
CA LEU A 6 23.57 -13.37 63.91
C LEU A 6 24.05 -13.95 62.57
N LEU A 7 23.35 -14.94 62.03
CA LEU A 7 23.49 -15.36 60.63
C LEU A 7 22.62 -14.47 59.74
N SER A 8 23.25 -13.71 58.86
CA SER A 8 22.59 -12.94 57.80
C SER A 8 22.36 -13.84 56.60
N VAL A 9 21.11 -14.24 56.34
CA VAL A 9 20.73 -14.95 55.11
C VAL A 9 20.53 -13.93 54.00
N THR A 10 21.44 -13.89 53.03
CA THR A 10 21.31 -13.06 51.83
C THR A 10 20.49 -13.83 50.80
N LEU A 11 19.24 -13.40 50.58
CA LEU A 11 18.35 -14.00 49.57
C LEU A 11 18.66 -13.36 48.21
N THR A 12 19.39 -14.06 47.36
CA THR A 12 19.70 -13.60 45.99
C THR A 12 18.47 -13.82 45.11
N PHE A 13 17.79 -12.75 44.72
CA PHE A 13 16.70 -12.78 43.75
C PHE A 13 17.31 -12.98 42.34
N LEU A 14 17.18 -14.18 41.79
CA LEU A 14 17.63 -14.50 40.43
C LEU A 14 16.54 -14.02 39.46
N THR A 15 16.73 -12.85 38.83
CA THR A 15 15.87 -12.38 37.76
C THR A 15 16.14 -13.20 36.49
N ILE A 16 15.24 -14.15 36.20
CA ILE A 16 15.27 -14.88 34.94
C ILE A 16 14.75 -13.93 33.84
N LEU A 17 15.66 -13.22 33.17
CA LEU A 17 15.36 -12.59 31.89
C LEU A 17 15.10 -13.72 30.87
N SER A 18 13.83 -14.08 30.70
CA SER A 18 13.39 -14.83 29.53
C SER A 18 13.49 -13.91 28.33
N CYS A 19 14.67 -13.85 27.74
CA CYS A 19 14.90 -13.23 26.45
C CYS A 19 14.17 -14.09 25.42
N CYS A 20 12.91 -13.77 25.15
CA CYS A 20 12.20 -14.30 23.99
C CYS A 20 13.00 -13.87 22.76
N LYS A 21 13.86 -14.75 22.26
CA LYS A 21 14.46 -14.56 20.94
C LYS A 21 13.29 -14.48 19.97
N LYS A 22 13.05 -13.30 19.39
CA LYS A 22 12.14 -13.20 18.25
C LYS A 22 12.69 -14.14 17.18
N ASP A 23 11.87 -15.05 16.69
CA ASP A 23 12.26 -15.95 15.61
C ASP A 23 12.68 -15.11 14.39
N ALA A 24 13.79 -15.49 13.77
CA ALA A 24 14.32 -14.78 12.61
C ALA A 24 13.40 -15.01 11.40
N VAL A 25 12.82 -13.93 10.87
CA VAL A 25 12.00 -13.95 9.65
C VAL A 25 12.93 -13.91 8.43
N ARG A 26 12.79 -14.86 7.51
CA ARG A 26 13.64 -14.98 6.30
C ARG A 26 12.84 -15.51 5.11
N GLY A 27 13.24 -15.12 3.90
CA GLY A 27 12.61 -15.60 2.66
C GLY A 27 11.26 -14.96 2.38
N ILE A 28 10.47 -15.59 1.52
CA ILE A 28 9.18 -15.08 1.04
C ILE A 28 8.03 -15.69 1.86
N TYR A 29 7.13 -14.83 2.34
CA TYR A 29 5.87 -15.19 2.97
C TYR A 29 4.74 -14.75 2.05
N ASN A 30 3.80 -15.64 1.78
CA ASN A 30 2.66 -15.40 0.89
C ASN A 30 1.36 -15.33 1.70
N SER A 31 0.41 -14.52 1.25
CA SER A 31 -0.97 -14.60 1.71
C SER A 31 -1.73 -15.74 1.00
N GLY A 32 -3.01 -15.89 1.34
CA GLY A 32 -3.91 -16.74 0.57
C GLY A 32 -4.15 -16.19 -0.83
N LYS A 33 -4.42 -17.09 -1.79
CA LYS A 33 -4.78 -16.71 -3.16
C LYS A 33 -6.25 -16.29 -3.24
N ALA A 34 -6.52 -15.17 -3.91
CA ALA A 34 -7.85 -14.73 -4.32
C ALA A 34 -8.04 -14.98 -5.83
N THR A 35 -9.31 -15.05 -6.26
CA THR A 35 -9.66 -15.13 -7.68
C THR A 35 -9.69 -13.73 -8.28
N MET A 36 -9.11 -13.56 -9.46
CA MET A 36 -9.19 -12.35 -10.28
C MET A 36 -9.33 -12.77 -11.73
N GLY A 37 -10.30 -12.22 -12.47
CA GLY A 37 -10.56 -12.69 -13.83
C GLY A 37 -10.75 -14.21 -13.88
N ALA A 38 -10.04 -14.88 -14.79
CA ALA A 38 -9.97 -16.35 -14.86
C ALA A 38 -8.78 -16.97 -14.08
N GLY A 39 -8.06 -16.17 -13.31
CA GLY A 39 -6.82 -16.55 -12.65
C GLY A 39 -6.79 -16.26 -11.15
N THR A 40 -5.59 -16.08 -10.63
CA THR A 40 -5.35 -15.87 -9.21
C THR A 40 -4.41 -14.72 -8.95
N VAL A 41 -4.65 -14.03 -7.85
CA VAL A 41 -3.76 -13.01 -7.28
C VAL A 41 -3.49 -13.31 -5.81
N TYR A 42 -2.28 -13.02 -5.34
CA TYR A 42 -1.92 -13.07 -3.93
C TYR A 42 -0.87 -12.01 -3.62
N SER A 43 -0.79 -11.63 -2.34
CA SER A 43 0.23 -10.72 -1.84
C SER A 43 1.37 -11.47 -1.17
N TRP A 44 2.52 -10.83 -1.05
CA TRP A 44 3.71 -11.43 -0.43
C TRP A 44 4.64 -10.38 0.18
N VAL A 45 5.54 -10.83 1.05
CA VAL A 45 6.67 -10.05 1.59
C VAL A 45 7.93 -10.91 1.58
N ASN A 46 9.07 -10.31 1.27
CA ASN A 46 10.36 -10.98 1.16
C ASN A 46 11.38 -10.38 2.14
N PHE A 47 12.16 -11.25 2.78
CA PHE A 47 13.19 -10.88 3.75
C PHE A 47 14.54 -11.48 3.37
N ASP A 48 15.60 -10.74 3.66
CA ASP A 48 16.96 -11.25 3.56
C ASP A 48 17.28 -12.26 4.69
N LYS A 49 18.49 -12.82 4.64
CA LYS A 49 18.98 -13.77 5.66
C LYS A 49 19.13 -13.17 7.06
N ASN A 50 19.16 -11.84 7.17
CA ASN A 50 19.33 -11.07 8.40
C ASN A 50 18.00 -10.51 8.92
N SER A 51 16.86 -10.89 8.34
CA SER A 51 15.52 -10.39 8.68
C SER A 51 15.28 -8.92 8.34
N ASN A 52 16.05 -8.34 7.42
CA ASN A 52 15.69 -7.06 6.80
C ASN A 52 14.66 -7.29 5.71
N PRO A 53 13.57 -6.51 5.66
CA PRO A 53 12.61 -6.62 4.57
C PRO A 53 13.23 -6.07 3.28
N LEU A 54 13.14 -6.86 2.22
CA LEU A 54 13.65 -6.51 0.90
C LEU A 54 12.56 -5.87 0.04
N SER A 55 11.38 -6.47 0.03
CA SER A 55 10.25 -6.00 -0.77
C SER A 55 8.94 -6.63 -0.30
N PHE A 56 7.83 -6.02 -0.69
CA PHE A 56 6.49 -6.61 -0.57
C PHE A 56 5.66 -6.21 -1.79
N GLY A 57 4.60 -6.95 -2.07
CA GLY A 57 3.84 -6.71 -3.28
C GLY A 57 2.77 -7.75 -3.54
N LEU A 58 2.47 -7.96 -4.80
CA LEU A 58 1.49 -8.92 -5.27
C LEU A 58 1.95 -9.61 -6.55
N THR A 59 1.40 -10.79 -6.78
CA THR A 59 1.63 -11.60 -7.97
C THR A 59 0.29 -12.00 -8.57
N LEU A 60 0.11 -11.75 -9.86
CA LEU A 60 -1.01 -12.22 -10.67
C LEU A 60 -0.48 -13.21 -11.69
N ASN A 61 -1.18 -14.32 -11.94
CA ASN A 61 -0.85 -15.14 -13.10
C ASN A 61 -1.49 -14.57 -14.38
N ASP A 62 -1.05 -15.00 -15.56
CA ASP A 62 -1.58 -14.54 -16.86
C ASP A 62 -3.11 -14.56 -16.96
N ALA A 63 -3.71 -15.65 -16.45
CA ALA A 63 -5.15 -15.83 -16.47
C ALA A 63 -5.90 -14.76 -15.66
N ALA A 64 -5.24 -14.09 -14.71
CA ALA A 64 -5.85 -13.03 -13.91
C ALA A 64 -6.22 -11.79 -14.72
N LEU A 65 -5.53 -11.55 -15.85
CA LEU A 65 -5.82 -10.44 -16.76
C LEU A 65 -6.80 -10.82 -17.89
N THR A 66 -7.44 -11.99 -17.77
CA THR A 66 -8.43 -12.49 -18.74
C THR A 66 -9.80 -12.61 -18.09
N ASN A 67 -10.87 -12.45 -18.86
CA ASN A 67 -12.27 -12.45 -18.38
C ASN A 67 -12.49 -11.50 -17.18
N LEU A 68 -11.82 -10.35 -17.18
CA LEU A 68 -12.08 -9.29 -16.21
C LEU A 68 -13.51 -8.76 -16.40
N PRO A 69 -14.19 -8.34 -15.32
CA PRO A 69 -15.50 -7.74 -15.41
C PRO A 69 -15.52 -6.57 -16.40
N VAL A 70 -16.50 -6.57 -17.31
CA VAL A 70 -16.79 -5.42 -18.16
C VAL A 70 -17.65 -4.42 -17.40
N SER A 71 -17.61 -3.16 -17.82
CA SER A 71 -18.49 -2.15 -17.26
C SER A 71 -19.96 -2.56 -17.41
N ASN A 72 -20.72 -2.44 -16.33
CA ASN A 72 -22.17 -2.47 -16.42
C ASN A 72 -22.66 -1.02 -16.47
N ASN A 73 -23.64 -0.75 -17.34
CA ASN A 73 -24.11 0.59 -17.75
C ASN A 73 -24.65 1.49 -16.63
N ASN A 74 -24.49 1.11 -15.36
CA ASN A 74 -25.06 1.77 -14.19
C ASN A 74 -24.02 2.42 -13.26
N ASN A 75 -22.71 2.34 -13.56
CA ASN A 75 -21.72 2.61 -12.53
C ASN A 75 -20.40 3.20 -13.08
N SER A 76 -20.27 4.52 -12.99
CA SER A 76 -19.02 5.28 -13.15
C SER A 76 -17.93 4.74 -12.20
N GLY A 77 -16.64 4.86 -12.55
CA GLY A 77 -15.51 4.24 -11.84
C GLY A 77 -15.42 4.48 -10.32
N HIS A 78 -14.52 3.74 -9.66
CA HIS A 78 -14.47 3.47 -8.20
C HIS A 78 -15.66 2.67 -7.66
N ASN A 79 -16.25 1.80 -8.48
CA ASN A 79 -17.30 0.90 -8.02
C ASN A 79 -16.72 -0.35 -7.36
N HIS A 80 -16.99 -0.51 -6.06
CA HIS A 80 -16.48 -1.62 -5.24
C HIS A 80 -16.85 -3.03 -5.73
N HIS A 81 -17.72 -3.14 -6.74
CA HIS A 81 -18.09 -4.39 -7.39
C HIS A 81 -16.92 -5.07 -8.12
N ASN A 82 -15.86 -4.31 -8.44
CA ASN A 82 -14.66 -4.82 -9.11
C ASN A 82 -13.41 -4.78 -8.20
N SER A 83 -13.60 -4.68 -6.87
CA SER A 83 -12.50 -4.61 -5.91
C SER A 83 -12.11 -6.00 -5.39
N ILE A 84 -10.81 -6.24 -5.27
CA ILE A 84 -10.25 -7.43 -4.60
C ILE A 84 -9.40 -6.96 -3.44
N GLU A 85 -9.75 -7.39 -2.23
CA GLU A 85 -9.00 -7.07 -1.01
C GLU A 85 -8.12 -8.27 -0.61
N LEU A 86 -6.82 -8.01 -0.45
CA LEU A 86 -5.80 -8.98 -0.07
C LEU A 86 -5.17 -8.55 1.25
N THR A 87 -5.12 -9.44 2.23
CA THR A 87 -4.30 -9.21 3.44
C THR A 87 -2.82 -9.24 3.07
N LEU A 88 -1.99 -8.35 3.60
CA LEU A 88 -0.54 -8.60 3.58
C LEU A 88 -0.21 -9.75 4.56
N PRO A 89 0.84 -10.56 4.27
CA PRO A 89 1.34 -11.54 5.25
C PRO A 89 1.65 -10.86 6.58
N SER A 90 1.40 -11.54 7.70
CA SER A 90 1.54 -10.96 9.04
C SER A 90 2.93 -10.39 9.33
N GLU A 91 3.95 -10.97 8.72
CA GLU A 91 5.35 -10.59 8.80
C GLU A 91 5.58 -9.17 8.24
N ALA A 92 4.83 -8.74 7.23
CA ALA A 92 4.91 -7.39 6.69
C ALA A 92 4.36 -6.34 7.68
N ASN A 93 3.29 -6.69 8.40
CA ASN A 93 2.61 -5.79 9.34
C ASN A 93 3.47 -5.49 10.59
N LEU A 94 4.52 -6.29 10.84
CA LEU A 94 5.43 -6.11 11.97
C LEU A 94 6.49 -5.02 11.72
N ILE A 95 6.69 -4.62 10.46
CA ILE A 95 7.84 -3.80 10.07
C ILE A 95 7.48 -2.67 9.10
N THR A 96 6.39 -2.81 8.34
CA THR A 96 5.87 -1.78 7.44
C THR A 96 4.60 -1.18 8.03
N PRO A 97 4.23 0.05 7.68
CA PRO A 97 2.94 0.62 8.09
C PRO A 97 1.75 -0.02 7.34
N PHE A 98 2.01 -0.79 6.28
CA PHE A 98 0.98 -1.34 5.40
C PHE A 98 0.41 -2.62 5.99
N ASN A 99 -0.88 -2.86 5.79
CA ASN A 99 -1.55 -4.06 6.31
C ASN A 99 -2.44 -4.81 5.31
N HIS A 100 -2.91 -4.16 4.26
CA HIS A 100 -3.68 -4.82 3.19
C HIS A 100 -3.53 -4.08 1.87
N ILE A 101 -3.87 -4.79 0.80
CA ILE A 101 -3.91 -4.29 -0.57
C ILE A 101 -5.37 -4.34 -1.04
N VAL A 102 -5.86 -3.28 -1.69
CA VAL A 102 -7.10 -3.34 -2.48
C VAL A 102 -6.72 -3.10 -3.93
N ILE A 103 -7.17 -4.00 -4.80
CA ILE A 103 -7.05 -3.89 -6.25
C ILE A 103 -8.41 -3.46 -6.78
N ASP A 104 -8.51 -2.27 -7.33
CA ASP A 104 -9.71 -1.81 -8.03
C ASP A 104 -9.51 -1.94 -9.53
N TRP A 105 -10.43 -2.64 -10.21
CA TRP A 105 -10.44 -2.71 -11.67
C TRP A 105 -11.46 -1.72 -12.25
N ASN A 106 -10.97 -0.76 -13.03
CA ASN A 106 -11.73 0.31 -13.66
C ASN A 106 -11.84 0.08 -15.19
N PRO A 107 -12.81 -0.72 -15.68
CA PRO A 107 -12.89 -1.08 -17.11
C PRO A 107 -13.19 0.10 -18.05
N ASP A 108 -13.84 1.16 -17.56
CA ASP A 108 -14.12 2.39 -18.31
C ASP A 108 -13.27 3.58 -17.83
N GLY A 109 -12.28 3.31 -16.99
CA GLY A 109 -11.58 4.32 -16.22
C GLY A 109 -12.47 5.06 -15.21
N HIS A 110 -12.00 6.20 -14.71
CA HIS A 110 -12.74 7.04 -13.76
C HIS A 110 -12.43 8.53 -13.95
N GLU A 111 -13.08 9.37 -13.14
CA GLU A 111 -12.86 10.83 -13.20
C GLU A 111 -11.50 11.22 -12.63
N PRO A 112 -10.85 12.29 -13.14
CA PRO A 112 -11.22 13.10 -14.29
C PRO A 112 -11.08 12.35 -15.63
N LYS A 113 -12.19 12.10 -16.33
CA LYS A 113 -12.24 11.24 -17.53
C LYS A 113 -11.37 11.70 -18.69
N PRO A 114 -11.08 12.99 -18.93
CA PRO A 114 -10.11 13.37 -19.95
C PRO A 114 -8.69 12.82 -19.68
N ILE A 115 -8.40 12.43 -18.43
CA ILE A 115 -7.07 12.01 -17.97
C ILE A 115 -7.07 10.49 -17.69
N TYR A 116 -8.01 10.00 -16.88
CA TYR A 116 -8.05 8.60 -16.42
C TYR A 116 -9.16 7.75 -17.09
N ALA A 117 -9.48 8.02 -18.36
CA ALA A 117 -10.49 7.22 -19.11
C ALA A 117 -9.98 5.87 -19.63
N ALA A 118 -8.67 5.65 -19.68
CA ALA A 118 -8.14 4.35 -20.13
C ALA A 118 -8.49 3.26 -19.09
N PRO A 119 -8.79 2.02 -19.48
CA PRO A 119 -8.98 0.93 -18.53
C PRO A 119 -7.72 0.71 -17.69
N HIS A 120 -7.86 0.65 -16.37
CA HIS A 120 -6.70 0.59 -15.47
C HIS A 120 -7.03 -0.08 -14.13
N PHE A 121 -5.96 -0.41 -13.40
CA PHE A 121 -6.01 -0.92 -12.04
C PHE A 121 -5.47 0.11 -11.06
N ASP A 122 -6.11 0.19 -9.90
CA ASP A 122 -5.63 0.97 -8.76
C ASP A 122 -5.15 -0.01 -7.69
N PHE A 123 -3.85 0.01 -7.39
CA PHE A 123 -3.25 -0.91 -6.42
C PHE A 123 -3.03 -0.19 -5.07
N HIS A 124 -4.08 -0.10 -4.26
CA HIS A 124 -4.03 0.61 -2.99
C HIS A 124 -3.31 -0.22 -1.91
N PHE A 125 -2.18 0.26 -1.40
CA PHE A 125 -1.51 -0.28 -0.22
C PHE A 125 -1.87 0.55 1.01
N TYR A 126 -2.75 0.02 1.87
CA TYR A 126 -3.30 0.77 2.99
C TYR A 126 -2.48 0.67 4.27
N MET A 127 -2.36 1.80 4.96
CA MET A 127 -1.77 1.98 6.29
C MET A 127 -2.83 2.05 7.41
N MET A 128 -4.11 2.10 7.05
CA MET A 128 -5.24 2.02 7.98
C MET A 128 -5.88 0.64 7.96
N THR A 129 -6.70 0.31 8.96
CA THR A 129 -7.42 -0.98 8.97
C THR A 129 -8.48 -1.00 7.86
N SER A 130 -8.73 -2.18 7.26
CA SER A 130 -9.83 -2.36 6.29
C SER A 130 -11.20 -1.98 6.89
N ALA A 131 -11.42 -2.28 8.17
CA ALA A 131 -12.66 -1.96 8.85
C ALA A 131 -12.89 -0.44 8.97
N ASP A 132 -11.84 0.35 9.22
CA ASP A 132 -11.96 1.80 9.27
C ASP A 132 -11.98 2.42 7.88
N ARG A 133 -11.26 1.84 6.92
CA ARG A 133 -11.29 2.24 5.51
C ARG A 133 -12.72 2.21 4.99
N LYS A 134 -13.43 1.10 5.18
CA LYS A 134 -14.83 0.92 4.75
C LYS A 134 -15.82 1.89 5.40
N LYS A 135 -15.45 2.58 6.48
CA LYS A 135 -16.27 3.60 7.15
C LYS A 135 -16.05 5.00 6.60
N ILE A 136 -15.04 5.23 5.75
CA ILE A 136 -14.83 6.54 5.12
C ILE A 136 -16.06 6.83 4.26
N PRO A 137 -16.85 7.88 4.59
CA PRO A 137 -18.11 8.15 3.94
C PRO A 137 -17.88 8.82 2.58
N SER A 138 -18.95 9.09 1.84
CA SER A 138 -18.85 9.92 0.63
C SER A 138 -18.50 11.37 0.96
N TYR A 139 -17.90 12.09 0.01
CA TYR A 139 -17.59 13.51 0.16
C TYR A 139 -18.82 14.37 0.53
N ALA A 140 -19.99 14.03 -0.01
CA ALA A 140 -21.25 14.70 0.31
C ALA A 140 -21.69 14.51 1.77
N GLN A 141 -21.28 13.41 2.41
CA GLN A 141 -21.62 13.10 3.80
C GLN A 141 -20.61 13.68 4.81
N ASP A 142 -19.33 13.75 4.45
CA ASP A 142 -18.29 14.34 5.32
C ASP A 142 -17.19 15.04 4.52
N SER A 143 -17.48 16.23 4.00
CA SER A 143 -16.47 17.06 3.34
C SER A 143 -15.35 17.50 4.31
N THR A 144 -15.62 17.51 5.62
CA THR A 144 -14.65 17.99 6.61
C THR A 144 -13.49 17.02 6.79
N GLY A 145 -13.76 15.72 6.85
CA GLY A 145 -12.75 14.66 6.91
C GLY A 145 -11.82 14.66 5.70
N PHE A 146 -12.35 14.88 4.49
CA PHE A 146 -11.55 15.00 3.27
C PHE A 146 -10.74 16.31 3.21
N SER A 147 -11.29 17.40 3.74
CA SER A 147 -10.62 18.71 3.77
C SER A 147 -9.55 18.84 4.87
N ASN A 148 -9.61 17.99 5.90
CA ASN A 148 -8.60 17.91 6.94
C ASN A 148 -7.35 17.20 6.42
N ARG A 149 -6.49 17.96 5.74
CA ARG A 149 -5.29 17.45 5.07
C ARG A 149 -4.10 17.38 6.04
N PRO A 150 -3.23 16.36 5.94
CA PRO A 150 -1.92 16.39 6.59
C PRO A 150 -1.09 17.61 6.12
N SER A 151 -0.09 18.00 6.92
CA SER A 151 0.95 18.94 6.47
C SER A 151 1.60 18.45 5.17
N SER A 152 2.02 19.37 4.30
CA SER A 152 2.70 19.03 3.04
C SER A 152 4.00 18.26 3.23
N GLU A 153 4.62 18.34 4.42
CA GLU A 153 5.83 17.56 4.76
C GLU A 153 5.60 16.03 4.77
N TYR A 154 4.34 15.58 4.85
CA TYR A 154 3.97 14.17 4.78
C TYR A 154 3.70 13.67 3.35
N PHE A 155 3.86 14.53 2.35
CA PHE A 155 3.80 14.17 0.94
C PHE A 155 5.12 14.51 0.26
N PRO A 156 5.49 13.83 -0.84
CA PRO A 156 6.64 14.24 -1.62
C PRO A 156 6.43 15.65 -2.19
N PRO A 157 7.47 16.49 -2.32
CA PRO A 157 7.31 17.91 -2.68
C PRO A 157 6.62 18.19 -4.01
N ASN A 158 6.68 17.24 -4.95
CA ASN A 158 6.06 17.30 -6.28
C ASN A 158 4.59 16.84 -6.30
N TYR A 159 4.03 16.45 -5.16
CA TYR A 159 2.64 15.98 -5.08
C TYR A 159 1.71 17.15 -4.78
N PHE A 160 0.56 17.13 -5.45
CA PHE A 160 -0.50 18.10 -5.22
C PHE A 160 -1.83 17.38 -5.04
N ASN A 161 -2.76 18.01 -4.34
CA ASN A 161 -4.13 17.51 -4.26
C ASN A 161 -4.99 18.28 -5.29
N PRO A 162 -5.61 17.58 -6.27
CA PRO A 162 -6.62 18.17 -7.14
C PRO A 162 -7.84 18.71 -6.34
N PRO A 163 -8.79 19.38 -6.99
CA PRO A 163 -10.04 19.79 -6.32
C PRO A 163 -10.73 18.61 -5.64
N LEU A 164 -11.15 18.79 -4.38
CA LEU A 164 -11.69 17.68 -3.56
C LEU A 164 -12.88 16.96 -4.22
N VAL A 165 -13.71 17.66 -4.99
CA VAL A 165 -14.85 17.06 -5.69
C VAL A 165 -14.46 15.95 -6.68
N VAL A 166 -13.21 15.93 -7.17
CA VAL A 166 -12.68 14.90 -8.08
C VAL A 166 -11.58 14.04 -7.48
N SER A 167 -11.19 14.31 -6.23
CA SER A 167 -10.08 13.60 -5.57
C SER A 167 -10.48 13.00 -4.23
N SER A 168 -11.77 12.92 -3.91
CA SER A 168 -12.27 12.49 -2.62
C SER A 168 -13.23 11.33 -2.81
N ASP A 169 -12.75 10.13 -2.50
CA ASP A 169 -13.46 8.91 -2.82
C ASP A 169 -13.87 8.16 -1.54
N PRO A 170 -15.15 7.72 -1.46
CA PRO A 170 -15.63 6.94 -0.33
C PRO A 170 -14.82 5.66 -0.18
N GLN A 171 -14.62 5.24 1.06
CA GLN A 171 -13.82 4.07 1.39
C GLN A 171 -12.35 4.13 0.93
N MET A 172 -11.84 5.31 0.57
CA MET A 172 -10.45 5.54 0.18
C MET A 172 -9.90 6.76 0.93
N GLY A 173 -10.35 7.96 0.56
CA GLY A 173 -9.84 9.21 1.09
C GLY A 173 -9.60 10.25 0.00
N THR A 174 -8.77 11.24 0.34
CA THR A 174 -8.31 12.30 -0.56
C THR A 174 -7.04 11.85 -1.29
N HIS A 175 -7.06 11.86 -2.63
CA HIS A 175 -5.97 11.47 -3.52
C HIS A 175 -5.00 12.64 -3.82
N TRP A 176 -3.69 12.38 -3.74
CA TRP A 176 -2.60 13.31 -4.02
C TRP A 176 -1.75 12.78 -5.17
N VAL A 177 -1.63 13.55 -6.24
CA VAL A 177 -1.07 13.10 -7.52
C VAL A 177 0.33 13.68 -7.71
N ASP A 178 1.23 12.86 -8.24
CA ASP A 178 2.55 13.29 -8.70
C ASP A 178 2.43 14.21 -9.92
N ALA A 179 2.87 15.46 -9.82
CA ALA A 179 2.85 16.42 -10.93
C ALA A 179 3.72 16.01 -12.13
N ASN A 180 4.63 15.06 -11.95
CA ASN A 180 5.50 14.53 -13.00
C ASN A 180 4.91 13.30 -13.70
N SER A 181 3.66 12.91 -13.38
CA SER A 181 3.02 11.75 -13.99
C SER A 181 2.91 11.93 -15.52
N PRO A 182 3.05 10.85 -16.30
CA PRO A 182 3.09 10.90 -17.76
C PRO A 182 1.94 11.70 -18.38
N GLU A 183 0.71 11.48 -17.94
CA GLU A 183 -0.52 12.13 -18.40
C GLU A 183 -0.62 13.62 -18.08
N LEU A 184 0.17 14.11 -17.14
CA LEU A 184 0.23 15.52 -16.77
C LEU A 184 1.32 16.28 -17.53
N GLN A 185 2.14 15.58 -18.32
CA GLN A 185 3.16 16.19 -19.16
C GLN A 185 2.57 16.65 -20.50
N PRO A 186 3.13 17.70 -21.14
CA PRO A 186 2.66 18.16 -22.44
C PRO A 186 2.64 17.04 -23.50
N GLY A 187 1.45 16.72 -24.01
CA GLY A 187 1.24 15.64 -24.99
C GLY A 187 1.39 14.22 -24.42
N GLY A 188 1.48 14.09 -23.10
CA GLY A 188 1.58 12.81 -22.42
C GLY A 188 0.27 12.04 -22.39
N VAL A 189 0.37 10.76 -22.06
CA VAL A 189 -0.75 9.82 -22.00
C VAL A 189 -0.70 9.05 -20.69
N PHE A 190 -1.85 8.66 -20.18
CA PHE A 190 -1.95 7.87 -18.95
C PHE A 190 -1.45 6.44 -19.21
N THR A 191 -0.41 6.05 -18.47
CA THR A 191 0.13 4.69 -18.48
C THR A 191 0.30 4.16 -17.07
N GLU A 192 0.90 4.98 -16.21
CA GLU A 192 1.10 4.74 -14.79
C GLU A 192 1.11 6.07 -14.04
N THR A 193 0.56 6.09 -12.84
CA THR A 193 0.55 7.24 -11.94
C THR A 193 0.80 6.71 -10.53
N PHE A 194 1.60 7.41 -9.73
CA PHE A 194 1.78 7.04 -8.32
C PHE A 194 1.11 8.10 -7.45
N VAL A 195 0.22 7.66 -6.59
CA VAL A 195 -0.68 8.47 -5.78
C VAL A 195 -0.44 8.21 -4.30
N TYR A 196 -0.60 9.26 -3.50
CA TYR A 196 -0.71 9.15 -2.04
C TYR A 196 -2.14 9.43 -1.61
N GLY A 197 -2.57 8.75 -0.57
CA GLY A 197 -3.90 8.90 0.02
C GLY A 197 -3.87 9.51 1.41
N SER A 198 -4.91 10.29 1.73
CA SER A 198 -5.11 10.74 3.11
C SER A 198 -6.57 10.84 3.51
N PHE A 199 -6.88 10.65 4.79
CA PHE A 199 -8.18 10.98 5.34
C PHE A 199 -8.04 11.50 6.77
N ASN A 200 -8.77 12.57 7.09
CA ASN A 200 -8.86 13.15 8.43
C ASN A 200 -7.48 13.37 9.12
N GLY A 201 -6.58 14.05 8.41
CA GLY A 201 -5.26 14.42 8.90
C GLY A 201 -4.24 13.28 8.89
N LYS A 202 -4.56 12.12 8.31
CA LYS A 202 -3.67 10.96 8.24
C LYS A 202 -3.41 10.54 6.80
N VAL A 203 -2.14 10.34 6.43
CA VAL A 203 -1.76 9.56 5.26
C VAL A 203 -2.18 8.11 5.50
N ASN A 204 -2.97 7.54 4.59
CA ASN A 204 -3.60 6.24 4.81
C ASN A 204 -3.35 5.22 3.69
N PHE A 205 -2.82 5.61 2.53
CA PHE A 205 -2.36 4.67 1.49
C PHE A 205 -1.32 5.28 0.54
N ILE A 206 -0.69 4.40 -0.23
CA ILE A 206 -0.01 4.68 -1.50
C ILE A 206 -0.65 3.84 -2.60
N GLU A 207 -0.62 4.29 -3.83
CA GLU A 207 -1.40 3.71 -4.93
C GLU A 207 -0.67 3.90 -6.26
N PRO A 208 -0.11 2.82 -6.84
CA PRO A 208 0.16 2.75 -8.25
C PRO A 208 -1.16 2.57 -9.01
N MET A 209 -1.54 3.55 -9.82
CA MET A 209 -2.54 3.39 -10.88
C MET A 209 -1.82 2.93 -12.14
N ILE A 210 -2.26 1.86 -12.78
CA ILE A 210 -1.59 1.30 -13.95
C ILE A 210 -2.60 0.88 -15.00
N THR A 211 -2.48 1.42 -16.21
CA THR A 211 -3.34 1.03 -17.34
C THR A 211 -3.20 -0.45 -17.68
N TYR A 212 -4.33 -1.07 -18.06
CA TYR A 212 -4.36 -2.47 -18.47
C TYR A 212 -3.38 -2.74 -19.61
N ASP A 213 -3.36 -1.86 -20.62
CA ASP A 213 -2.49 -2.02 -21.78
C ASP A 213 -1.01 -1.93 -21.42
N PHE A 214 -0.62 -1.01 -20.53
CA PHE A 214 0.75 -0.94 -20.04
C PHE A 214 1.11 -2.19 -19.24
N PHE A 215 0.27 -2.58 -18.27
CA PHE A 215 0.52 -3.72 -17.39
C PHE A 215 0.65 -5.03 -18.17
N LYS A 216 -0.26 -5.27 -19.14
CA LYS A 216 -0.28 -6.50 -19.93
C LYS A 216 0.93 -6.70 -20.82
N ASN A 217 1.45 -5.61 -21.41
CA ASN A 217 2.54 -5.67 -22.38
C ASN A 217 3.93 -5.51 -21.76
N ILE A 218 4.00 -5.38 -20.44
CA ILE A 218 5.26 -5.17 -19.74
C ILE A 218 6.08 -6.46 -19.68
N THR A 219 7.41 -6.32 -19.72
CA THR A 219 8.34 -7.41 -19.37
C THR A 219 9.07 -7.07 -18.09
N GLU A 220 9.63 -5.86 -18.03
CA GLU A 220 10.25 -5.31 -16.84
C GLU A 220 10.18 -3.79 -16.92
N TRP A 221 9.84 -3.16 -15.81
CA TRP A 221 9.82 -1.71 -15.64
C TRP A 221 9.99 -1.36 -14.16
N SER A 222 10.60 -0.23 -13.88
CA SER A 222 10.62 0.31 -12.53
C SER A 222 10.72 1.82 -12.52
N ARG A 223 10.31 2.42 -11.40
CA ARG A 223 10.50 3.84 -11.10
C ARG A 223 10.88 4.03 -9.63
N THR A 224 11.57 5.13 -9.36
CA THR A 224 11.73 5.62 -7.99
C THR A 224 10.40 6.18 -7.48
N ILE A 225 10.11 5.97 -6.20
CA ILE A 225 8.97 6.56 -5.50
C ILE A 225 9.49 7.82 -4.78
N PRO A 226 9.04 9.04 -5.17
CA PRO A 226 9.36 10.25 -4.44
C PRO A 226 8.99 10.12 -2.97
N GLN A 227 9.85 10.59 -2.07
CA GLN A 227 9.67 10.39 -0.63
C GLN A 227 9.21 11.67 0.07
N PRO A 228 8.31 11.59 1.07
CA PRO A 228 7.98 12.72 1.92
C PRO A 228 9.14 13.04 2.88
N ALA A 229 9.15 14.27 3.39
CA ALA A 229 10.14 14.67 4.40
C ALA A 229 9.92 13.93 5.73
N LYS A 230 8.64 13.76 6.12
CA LYS A 230 8.19 13.12 7.35
C LYS A 230 7.21 11.98 7.06
N VAL A 231 7.07 11.07 8.01
CA VAL A 231 6.07 10.00 8.01
C VAL A 231 5.33 10.02 9.35
N GLN A 232 4.04 9.63 9.36
CA GLN A 232 3.24 9.61 10.59
C GLN A 232 3.36 8.30 11.37
N LEU A 233 3.81 7.23 10.71
CA LEU A 233 3.97 5.90 11.30
C LEU A 233 5.44 5.47 11.13
N SER A 234 6.07 4.98 12.19
CA SER A 234 7.41 4.38 12.06
C SER A 234 7.32 3.06 11.31
N GLY A 235 8.30 2.76 10.46
CA GLY A 235 8.35 1.52 9.72
C GLY A 235 9.21 1.61 8.46
N TYR A 236 9.26 0.52 7.71
CA TYR A 236 9.92 0.43 6.42
C TYR A 236 8.99 0.92 5.30
N TYR A 237 9.46 1.92 4.55
CA TYR A 237 8.76 2.53 3.42
C TYR A 237 9.50 2.24 2.12
N PRO A 238 8.79 1.96 1.02
CA PRO A 238 9.42 1.68 -0.26
C PRO A 238 9.92 2.95 -0.94
N THR A 239 11.06 2.82 -1.62
CA THR A 239 11.64 3.90 -2.44
C THR A 239 11.63 3.58 -3.93
N LYS A 240 11.18 2.38 -4.30
CA LYS A 240 11.09 1.91 -5.68
C LYS A 240 9.83 1.08 -5.91
N LEU A 241 9.19 1.29 -7.05
CA LEU A 241 8.12 0.45 -7.59
C LEU A 241 8.69 -0.30 -8.79
N SER A 242 8.49 -1.61 -8.84
CA SER A 242 8.87 -2.45 -9.98
C SER A 242 7.67 -3.26 -10.45
N ILE A 243 7.59 -3.47 -11.76
CA ILE A 243 6.63 -4.37 -12.39
C ILE A 243 7.42 -5.26 -13.34
N SER A 244 7.19 -6.57 -13.25
CA SER A 244 7.77 -7.52 -14.19
C SER A 244 6.75 -8.56 -14.61
N HIS A 245 6.94 -9.12 -15.79
CA HIS A 245 6.23 -10.29 -16.25
C HIS A 245 7.25 -11.38 -16.59
N LEU A 246 7.26 -12.44 -15.78
CA LEU A 246 8.18 -13.55 -15.93
C LEU A 246 7.46 -14.86 -15.62
N ASN A 247 7.71 -15.90 -16.42
CA ASN A 247 7.15 -17.25 -16.22
C ASN A 247 5.62 -17.30 -16.11
N GLY A 248 4.91 -16.42 -16.83
CA GLY A 248 3.44 -16.35 -16.82
C GLY A 248 2.85 -15.69 -15.57
N GLU A 249 3.67 -14.93 -14.85
CA GLU A 249 3.27 -14.16 -13.67
C GLU A 249 3.67 -12.69 -13.81
N TYR A 250 2.69 -11.81 -13.62
CA TYR A 250 2.88 -10.39 -13.39
C TYR A 250 3.18 -10.15 -11.92
N ILE A 251 4.31 -9.52 -11.62
CA ILE A 251 4.76 -9.21 -10.27
C ILE A 251 4.84 -7.69 -10.14
N LEU A 252 4.08 -7.14 -9.20
CA LEU A 252 4.17 -5.74 -8.79
C LEU A 252 4.79 -5.70 -7.39
N SER A 253 5.95 -5.06 -7.26
CA SER A 253 6.73 -5.01 -6.02
C SER A 253 7.08 -3.60 -5.60
N LEU A 254 6.98 -3.36 -4.29
CA LEU A 254 7.49 -2.21 -3.58
C LEU A 254 8.83 -2.61 -2.93
N GLU A 255 9.90 -1.96 -3.38
CA GLU A 255 11.29 -2.37 -3.18
C GLU A 255 12.12 -1.25 -2.52
N ASP A 256 13.39 -1.57 -2.24
CA ASP A 256 14.39 -0.66 -1.68
C ASP A 256 13.86 0.02 -0.40
N LEU A 257 13.43 -0.81 0.53
CA LEU A 257 12.73 -0.38 1.74
C LEU A 257 13.68 0.34 2.71
N ILE A 258 13.30 1.54 3.13
CA ILE A 258 14.04 2.33 4.10
C ILE A 258 13.23 2.47 5.39
N TYR A 259 13.87 2.21 6.53
CA TYR A 259 13.25 2.46 7.82
C TYR A 259 13.17 3.97 8.08
N ARG A 260 11.98 4.44 8.48
CA ARG A 260 11.71 5.83 8.81
C ARG A 260 11.03 5.90 10.18
N GLU A 261 11.48 6.86 10.99
CA GLU A 261 10.84 7.18 12.26
C GLU A 261 9.71 8.20 12.07
N ALA A 262 8.61 7.98 12.78
CA ALA A 262 7.50 8.92 12.82
C ALA A 262 7.94 10.28 13.37
N ASN A 263 7.47 11.36 12.74
CA ASN A 263 7.74 12.75 13.12
C ASN A 263 6.49 13.60 13.00
#